data_AF-A0A8J3TWB9-F1
#
_entry.id   AF-A0A8J3TWB9-F1
#
_cell.length_a   1.000
_cell.length_b   1.000
_cell.length_c   1.000
_cell.angle_alpha   90.00
_cell.angle_beta   90.00
_cell.angle_gamma   90.00
#
_symmetry.space_group_name_H-M   'P 1'
#
loop_
_entity.id
_entity.type
_entity.pdbx_description
1 polymer ?
#
loop_
_entity_poly.entity_id
_entity_poly.type
_entity_poly.pdbx_seq_one_letter_code
_entity_poly.pdbx_strand_id
1 'polypeptide(L)' 'MATTRPYVLRSAAATADGYLDDAGPERLLLSSGEDFDRVDAVRAEVDAILLGATAVRRDNPRLLVGSAERRTAHLGEV' A
#
# COMPACT_ATOMS: atom_id res chain seq x y z
N MET A 1 22.33 4.01 20.46
CA MET A 1 22.13 4.76 19.20
C MET A 1 20.96 4.13 18.46
N ALA A 2 19.93 4.92 18.13
CA ALA A 2 18.90 4.45 17.22
C ALA A 2 19.57 4.00 15.91
N THR A 3 19.22 2.82 15.43
CA THR A 3 19.75 2.28 14.17
C THR A 3 19.38 3.22 13.03
N THR A 4 20.33 3.59 12.17
CA THR A 4 20.14 4.47 10.99
C THR A 4 19.25 3.88 9.89
N ARG A 5 18.46 2.85 10.18
CA ARG A 5 17.62 2.16 9.21
C ARG A 5 16.15 2.42 9.53
N PRO A 6 15.31 2.72 8.52
CA PRO A 6 13.87 2.86 8.72
C PRO A 6 13.27 1.59 9.32
N TYR A 7 12.21 1.75 10.11
CA TYR A 7 11.33 0.64 10.45
C TYR A 7 10.54 0.23 9.21
N VAL A 8 10.47 -1.08 8.91
CA VAL A 8 9.88 -1.58 7.66
C VAL A 8 8.65 -2.42 7.95
N LEU A 9 7.51 -1.95 7.48
CA LEU A 9 6.26 -2.71 7.41
C LEU A 9 6.15 -3.39 6.04
N ARG A 10 5.69 -4.65 6.03
CA ARG A 10 5.33 -5.37 4.80
C ARG A 10 3.83 -5.58 4.78
N SER A 11 3.20 -5.18 3.68
CA SER A 11 1.76 -5.34 3.45
C SER A 11 1.56 -5.99 2.09
N ALA A 12 0.75 -7.05 2.06
CA ALA A 12 0.37 -7.77 0.85
C ALA A 12 -0.99 -8.44 1.05
N ALA A 13 -1.81 -8.46 0.02
CA ALA A 13 -2.98 -9.32 -0.05
C ALA A 13 -2.56 -10.61 -0.77
N ALA A 14 -3.00 -11.77 -0.26
CA ALA A 14 -2.74 -13.06 -0.86
C ALA A 14 -4.02 -13.91 -0.86
N THR A 15 -4.16 -14.77 -1.85
CA THR A 15 -5.19 -15.81 -1.86
C THR A 15 -4.94 -16.81 -0.73
N ALA A 16 -5.93 -17.63 -0.40
CA ALA A 16 -5.80 -18.63 0.66
C ALA A 16 -4.69 -19.67 0.38
N ASP A 17 -4.37 -19.89 -0.90
CA ASP A 17 -3.29 -20.74 -1.38
C ASP A 17 -1.96 -19.98 -1.61
N GLY A 18 -1.88 -18.69 -1.27
CA GLY A 18 -0.62 -17.96 -1.13
C GLY A 18 -0.15 -17.18 -2.36
N TYR A 19 -1.01 -16.95 -3.35
CA TYR A 19 -0.70 -16.16 -4.55
C TYR A 19 -1.07 -14.68 -4.35
N LEU A 20 -0.23 -13.79 -4.88
CA LEU A 20 -0.43 -12.33 -4.80
C LEU A 20 -1.19 -11.76 -6.01
N ASP A 21 -1.25 -12.52 -7.10
CA ASP A 21 -1.73 -12.05 -8.39
C ASP A 21 -2.13 -13.26 -9.27
N ASP A 22 -2.79 -13.00 -10.39
CA ASP A 22 -3.05 -14.00 -11.42
C ASP A 22 -2.11 -13.87 -12.63
N ALA A 23 -2.26 -14.76 -13.62
CA ALA A 23 -1.48 -14.77 -14.85
C ALA A 23 -2.08 -13.90 -15.97
N GLY A 24 -3.15 -13.16 -15.67
CA GLY A 24 -3.84 -12.29 -16.60
C GLY A 24 -3.12 -10.97 -16.86
N PRO A 25 -3.45 -10.30 -17.97
CA PRO A 25 -2.91 -8.98 -18.27
C PRO A 25 -3.58 -7.86 -17.45
N GLU A 26 -4.79 -8.12 -16.94
CA GLU A 26 -5.56 -7.15 -16.18
C GLU A 26 -5.08 -7.07 -14.73
N ARG A 27 -5.20 -5.88 -14.15
CA ARG A 27 -4.89 -5.68 -12.74
C ARG A 27 -5.92 -6.41 -11.86
N LEU A 28 -5.44 -7.34 -11.03
CA LEU A 28 -6.27 -8.03 -10.04
C LEU A 28 -6.51 -7.17 -8.80
N LEU A 29 -7.78 -6.98 -8.43
CA LEU A 29 -8.19 -6.43 -7.14
C LEU A 29 -8.58 -7.58 -6.20
N LEU A 30 -7.58 -8.10 -5.49
CA LEU A 30 -7.75 -9.32 -4.70
C LEU A 30 -8.58 -9.15 -3.43
N SER A 31 -8.50 -7.98 -2.79
CA SER A 31 -9.02 -7.75 -1.45
C SER A 31 -10.38 -7.05 -1.42
N SER A 32 -11.03 -7.03 -0.26
CA SER A 32 -12.29 -6.35 -0.04
C SER A 32 -12.10 -4.82 0.09
N GLY A 33 -13.20 -4.07 -0.01
CA GLY A 33 -13.19 -2.62 0.24
C GLY A 33 -12.71 -2.26 1.64
N GLU A 34 -13.05 -3.05 2.66
CA GLU A 34 -12.61 -2.85 4.05
C GLU A 34 -11.10 -3.02 4.19
N ASP A 35 -10.51 -4.02 3.52
CA ASP A 35 -9.07 -4.21 3.55
C ASP A 35 -8.33 -3.13 2.76
N PHE A 36 -8.89 -2.65 1.64
CA PHE A 36 -8.34 -1.49 0.94
C PHE A 36 -8.35 -0.23 1.83
N ASP A 37 -9.41 0.00 2.60
CA ASP A 37 -9.50 1.10 3.55
C ASP A 37 -8.46 0.97 4.69
N ARG A 38 -8.28 -0.25 5.22
CA ARG A 38 -7.24 -0.55 6.21
C ARG A 38 -5.83 -0.30 5.65
N VAL A 39 -5.55 -0.70 4.41
CA VAL A 39 -4.27 -0.41 3.74
C VAL A 39 -4.07 1.09 3.52
N ASP A 40 -5.14 1.82 3.23
CA ASP A 40 -5.11 3.29 3.11
C ASP A 40 -4.76 3.96 4.45
N ALA A 41 -5.28 3.46 5.57
CA ALA A 41 -4.89 3.90 6.91
C ALA A 41 -3.39 3.66 7.17
N VAL A 42 -2.89 2.46 6.88
CA VAL A 42 -1.45 2.16 7.00
C VAL A 42 -0.59 3.09 6.15
N ARG A 43 -1.04 3.42 4.93
CA ARG A 43 -0.31 4.37 4.05
C ARG A 43 -0.26 5.78 4.63
N ALA A 44 -1.27 6.19 5.39
CA ALA A 44 -1.31 7.49 6.04
C ALA A 44 -0.37 7.59 7.25
N GLU A 45 0.08 6.46 7.79
CA GLU A 45 0.95 6.37 8.97
C GLU A 45 2.44 6.18 8.64
N VAL A 46 2.80 5.99 7.37
CA VAL A 46 4.19 5.76 6.95
C VAL A 46 4.78 6.96 6.22
N ASP A 47 6.06 7.20 6.43
CA ASP A 47 6.80 8.28 5.76
C ASP A 47 7.08 7.98 4.28
N ALA A 48 7.12 6.69 3.90
CA ALA A 48 7.49 6.27 2.56
C ALA A 48 6.81 4.94 2.17
N ILE A 49 6.45 4.84 0.88
CA ILE A 49 5.94 3.61 0.26
C ILE A 49 6.99 3.11 -0.75
N LEU A 50 7.38 1.84 -0.61
CA LEU A 50 8.27 1.16 -1.53
C LEU A 50 7.52 0.10 -2.34
N LEU A 51 7.73 0.09 -3.66
CA LEU A 51 7.16 -0.92 -4.57
C LEU A 51 8.19 -1.35 -5.61
N GLY A 52 8.11 -2.61 -6.05
CA GLY A 52 8.93 -3.11 -7.16
C GLY A 52 8.50 -2.55 -8.51
N ALA A 53 9.46 -2.32 -9.41
CA ALA A 53 9.22 -1.73 -10.72
C ALA A 53 8.29 -2.57 -11.63
N THR A 54 8.23 -3.89 -11.43
CA THR A 54 7.30 -4.75 -12.17
C THR A 54 5.84 -4.44 -11.84
N ALA A 55 5.51 -4.22 -10.57
CA ALA A 55 4.16 -3.83 -10.17
C ALA A 55 3.79 -2.43 -10.70
N VAL A 56 4.75 -1.49 -10.75
CA VAL A 56 4.51 -0.19 -11.39
C VAL A 56 4.14 -0.35 -12.87
N ARG A 57 4.87 -1.19 -13.61
CA ARG A 57 4.61 -1.41 -15.04
C ARG A 57 3.31 -2.16 -15.32
N ARG A 58 2.94 -3.14 -14.48
CA ARG A 58 1.69 -3.89 -14.65
C ARG A 58 0.48 -3.09 -14.22
N ASP A 59 0.55 -2.42 -13.07
CA ASP A 59 -0.65 -1.90 -12.39
C ASP A 59 -0.79 -0.38 -12.43
N ASN A 60 0.30 0.35 -12.77
CA ASN A 60 0.39 1.80 -12.73
C ASN A 60 -0.32 2.44 -11.51
N PRO A 61 0.00 2.02 -10.27
CA PRO A 61 -0.72 2.47 -9.10
C PRO A 61 -0.36 3.92 -8.78
N ARG A 62 -1.34 4.69 -8.28
CA ARG A 62 -1.13 6.10 -7.90
C ARG A 62 -0.29 6.27 -6.62
N LEU A 63 -0.27 5.24 -5.76
CA LEU A 63 0.45 5.21 -4.47
C LEU A 63 0.16 6.42 -3.56
N LEU A 64 -1.11 6.85 -3.54
CA LEU A 64 -1.61 7.92 -2.68
C LEU A 64 -2.36 7.36 -1.48
N VAL A 65 -2.48 8.18 -0.43
CA VAL A 65 -3.56 8.07 0.55
C VAL A 65 -4.84 8.58 -0.12
N GLY A 66 -5.81 7.67 -0.30
CA GLY A 66 -7.07 7.90 -0.98
C GLY A 66 -8.04 8.75 -0.16
N SER A 67 -8.16 8.50 1.15
CA SER A 67 -9.03 9.29 2.03
C SER A 67 -8.56 10.74 2.14
N ALA A 68 -9.49 11.67 1.94
CA ALA A 68 -9.22 13.10 2.10
C ALA A 68 -9.02 13.46 3.58
N GLU A 69 -9.76 12.82 4.46
CA GLU A 69 -9.71 12.98 5.92
C GLU A 69 -8.33 12.57 6.44
N ARG A 70 -7.82 11.40 6.03
CA ARG A 70 -6.48 10.92 6.40
C ARG A 70 -5.37 11.84 5.89
N ARG A 71 -5.47 12.33 4.66
CA ARG A 71 -4.53 13.32 4.12
C ARG A 71 -4.52 14.62 4.93
N THR A 72 -5.69 15.08 5.35
CA THR A 72 -5.82 16.32 6.13
C THR A 72 -5.24 16.15 7.53
N ALA A 73 -5.49 15.01 8.18
CA ALA A 73 -4.92 14.70 9.49
C ALA A 73 -3.38 14.74 9.47
N HIS A 74 -2.75 14.16 8.44
CA HIS A 74 -1.30 14.15 8.31
C HIS A 74 -0.68 15.55 8.11
N LEU A 75 -1.36 16.46 7.39
CA LEU A 75 -0.88 17.84 7.19
C LEU A 75 -0.97 18.70 8.46
N GLY A 76 -1.79 18.31 9.44
CA GLY A 76 -1.92 19.02 10.71
C GLY A 76 -0.78 18.80 11.70
N GLU A 77 0.13 17.86 11.40
CA GLU A 77 1.27 17.49 12.27
C GLU A 77 2.63 18.07 11.81
N VAL A 78 2.67 18.88 10.74
CA VAL A 78 3.89 19.50 10.20
C VAL A 78 4.12 20.91 10.75
#